data_AF-C5KQF9-F1
#
_entry.id   AF-C5KQF9-F1
#
_cell.length_a   1.000
_cell.length_b   1.000
_cell.length_c   1.000
_cell.angle_alpha   90.00
_cell.angle_beta   90.00
_cell.angle_gamma   90.00
#
_symmetry.space_group_name_H-M   'P 1'
#
loop_
_entity.id
_entity.type
_entity.pdbx_description
1 polymer ?
#
loop_
_entity_poly.entity_id
_entity_poly.type
_entity_poly.pdbx_seq_one_letter_code
_entity_poly.pdbx_strand_id
1 'polypeptide(L)'
;MVTSFAGKVDYQLLALRLYNKVADAVEAVLTSVPEPHPAPYHYTLVAIIESVVLEPYRDRICDIEGSLLQHDGLLPVTYLVAQLRDQTILLTFFSDLLDEAQSVRGCILLNLLWSRYHALPECSPIRRPLGFCLDALGELFSSMLSKWVSFGQVPMMPDVFFITPISKDYSVVETESASSSAVEIDQQLIPKGIISSSLAEKILLCGSAVRVLGLCDTTDDTNKNAENLSRLRQLNVLFDGDDPNSKMTSPGCIRYIERSVERARGFLNGWLRGTVSPTLLEHLSAVRGLYLLGDGGFWQTFLEECAELTVTRKGNVTE
;
A
#
# COMPACT_ATOMS: atom_id res chain seq x y z
N MET A 1 1.17 -19.33 -54.09
CA MET A 1 0.61 -18.03 -53.67
C MET A 1 -0.71 -18.13 -52.87
N VAL A 2 -1.18 -19.32 -52.48
CA VAL A 2 -2.48 -19.52 -51.78
C VAL A 2 -2.33 -19.65 -50.24
N THR A 3 -1.13 -19.94 -49.74
CA THR A 3 -0.86 -20.08 -48.29
C THR A 3 -0.83 -18.76 -47.51
N SER A 4 -0.76 -17.61 -48.20
CA SER A 4 -0.75 -16.29 -47.55
C SER A 4 -2.13 -15.77 -47.14
N PHE A 5 -3.22 -16.31 -47.69
CA PHE A 5 -4.57 -15.79 -47.43
C PHE A 5 -5.21 -16.42 -46.19
N ALA A 6 -4.98 -17.73 -45.94
CA ALA A 6 -5.50 -18.42 -44.76
C ALA A 6 -4.97 -17.82 -43.44
N GLY A 7 -3.65 -17.59 -43.34
CA GLY A 7 -3.06 -16.98 -42.14
C GLY A 7 -3.45 -15.52 -41.89
N LYS A 8 -4.02 -14.81 -42.87
CA LYS A 8 -4.47 -13.41 -42.73
C LYS A 8 -5.90 -13.32 -42.17
N VAL A 9 -6.77 -14.28 -42.52
CA VAL A 9 -8.12 -14.39 -41.97
C VAL A 9 -8.08 -14.83 -40.50
N ASP A 10 -7.14 -15.72 -40.15
CA ASP A 10 -6.90 -16.12 -38.76
C ASP A 10 -6.48 -14.94 -37.86
N TYR A 11 -5.72 -13.98 -38.40
CA TYR A 11 -5.23 -12.84 -37.62
C TYR A 11 -6.34 -11.86 -37.20
N GLN A 12 -7.33 -11.61 -38.07
CA GLN A 12 -8.46 -10.74 -37.75
C GLN A 12 -9.42 -11.40 -36.76
N LEU A 13 -9.69 -12.70 -36.93
CA LEU A 13 -10.43 -13.51 -35.97
C LEU A 13 -9.72 -13.56 -34.61
N LEU A 14 -8.39 -13.64 -34.60
CA LEU A 14 -7.59 -13.63 -33.38
C LEU A 14 -7.70 -12.28 -32.64
N ALA A 15 -7.55 -11.15 -33.34
CA ALA A 15 -7.65 -9.83 -32.72
C ALA A 15 -9.05 -9.57 -32.12
N LEU A 16 -10.12 -9.96 -32.82
CA LEU A 16 -11.49 -9.85 -32.31
C LEU A 16 -11.72 -10.77 -31.11
N ARG A 17 -11.21 -12.00 -31.15
CA ARG A 17 -11.28 -12.94 -30.01
C ARG A 17 -10.51 -12.43 -28.79
N LEU A 18 -9.34 -11.84 -29.00
CA LEU A 18 -8.53 -11.23 -27.93
C LEU A 18 -9.24 -10.02 -27.36
N TYR A 19 -9.81 -9.16 -28.20
CA TYR A 19 -10.62 -8.03 -27.75
C TYR A 19 -11.80 -8.49 -26.90
N ASN A 20 -12.61 -9.44 -27.40
CA ASN A 20 -13.74 -9.97 -26.64
C ASN A 20 -13.28 -10.59 -25.32
N LYS A 21 -12.19 -11.37 -25.32
CA LYS A 21 -11.64 -11.94 -24.08
C LYS A 21 -11.24 -10.89 -23.05
N VAL A 22 -10.56 -9.82 -23.48
CA VAL A 22 -10.16 -8.72 -22.59
C VAL A 22 -11.39 -7.93 -22.13
N ALA A 23 -12.33 -7.64 -23.02
CA ALA A 23 -13.56 -6.94 -22.71
C ALA A 23 -14.45 -7.73 -21.73
N ASP A 24 -14.61 -9.04 -21.95
CA ASP A 24 -15.35 -9.94 -21.06
C ASP A 24 -14.68 -10.01 -19.68
N ALA A 25 -13.34 -10.03 -19.62
CA ALA A 25 -12.60 -10.01 -18.36
C ALA A 25 -12.75 -8.68 -17.61
N VAL A 26 -12.73 -7.56 -18.33
CA VAL A 26 -13.01 -6.21 -17.80
C VAL A 26 -14.44 -6.14 -17.27
N GLU A 27 -15.42 -6.58 -18.06
CA GLU A 27 -16.82 -6.61 -17.68
C GLU A 27 -17.06 -7.53 -16.48
N ALA A 28 -16.42 -8.70 -16.41
CA ALA A 28 -16.54 -9.61 -15.27
C ALA A 28 -16.07 -8.98 -13.96
N VAL A 29 -14.99 -8.19 -13.98
CA VAL A 29 -14.49 -7.48 -12.78
C VAL A 29 -15.36 -6.28 -12.43
N LEU A 30 -15.96 -5.60 -13.43
CA LEU A 30 -16.85 -4.46 -13.20
C LEU A 30 -18.26 -4.88 -12.77
N THR A 31 -18.73 -6.05 -13.23
CA THR A 31 -20.09 -6.57 -12.98
C THR A 31 -20.16 -7.57 -11.83
N SER A 32 -19.02 -8.09 -11.34
CA SER A 32 -19.00 -8.86 -10.11
C SER A 32 -19.58 -8.02 -8.97
N VAL A 33 -20.80 -8.37 -8.55
CA VAL A 33 -21.52 -7.71 -7.46
C VAL A 33 -20.64 -7.71 -6.20
N PRO A 34 -20.51 -6.56 -5.49
CA PRO A 34 -19.53 -6.41 -4.42
C PRO A 34 -20.01 -7.16 -3.17
N GLU A 35 -19.49 -8.36 -2.95
CA GLU A 35 -19.48 -8.99 -1.63
C GLU A 35 -18.10 -8.81 -0.97
N PRO A 36 -18.03 -8.26 0.25
CA PRO A 36 -18.46 -6.92 0.60
C PRO A 36 -17.49 -5.81 0.13
N HIS A 37 -16.31 -6.11 -0.43
CA HIS A 37 -15.30 -5.09 -0.73
C HIS A 37 -14.67 -5.30 -2.12
N PRO A 38 -14.91 -4.39 -3.10
CA PRO A 38 -14.23 -4.48 -4.39
C PRO A 38 -12.74 -4.35 -4.17
N ALA A 39 -11.93 -5.28 -4.70
CA ALA A 39 -10.49 -5.20 -4.62
C ALA A 39 -10.04 -3.93 -5.38
N PRO A 40 -9.61 -2.86 -4.68
CA PRO A 40 -9.44 -1.54 -5.28
C PRO A 40 -8.36 -1.56 -6.37
N TYR A 41 -7.34 -2.40 -6.19
CA TYR A 41 -6.30 -2.63 -7.17
C TYR A 41 -6.84 -3.22 -8.49
N HIS A 42 -7.74 -4.22 -8.44
CA HIS A 42 -8.31 -4.82 -9.64
C HIS A 42 -9.24 -3.86 -10.36
N TYR A 43 -10.09 -3.13 -9.62
CA TYR A 43 -10.98 -2.14 -10.19
C TYR A 43 -10.19 -1.03 -10.91
N THR A 44 -9.16 -0.48 -10.26
CA THR A 44 -8.30 0.54 -10.87
C THR A 44 -7.53 -0.01 -12.07
N LEU A 45 -6.99 -1.23 -11.99
CA LEU A 45 -6.30 -1.85 -13.13
C LEU A 45 -7.25 -1.94 -14.34
N VAL A 46 -8.46 -2.46 -14.12
CA VAL A 46 -9.45 -2.66 -15.17
C VAL A 46 -9.94 -1.35 -15.78
N ALA A 47 -10.22 -0.33 -14.95
CA ALA A 47 -10.60 0.99 -15.43
C ALA A 47 -9.50 1.66 -16.30
N ILE A 48 -8.23 1.46 -15.95
CA ILE A 48 -7.11 1.98 -16.74
C ILE A 48 -6.90 1.16 -18.02
N ILE A 49 -7.10 -0.17 -17.99
CA ILE A 49 -7.03 -1.00 -19.20
C ILE A 49 -8.14 -0.61 -20.19
N GLU A 50 -9.36 -0.35 -19.71
CA GLU A 50 -10.46 0.12 -20.57
C GLU A 50 -10.06 1.40 -21.31
N SER A 51 -9.55 2.40 -20.60
CA SER A 51 -9.21 3.71 -21.19
C SER A 51 -7.91 3.72 -22.00
N VAL A 52 -6.90 2.91 -21.66
CA VAL A 52 -5.57 2.98 -22.28
C VAL A 52 -5.36 1.90 -23.36
N VAL A 53 -6.17 0.83 -23.34
CA VAL A 53 -6.03 -0.29 -24.28
C VAL A 53 -7.29 -0.47 -25.14
N LEU A 54 -8.47 -0.57 -24.51
CA LEU A 54 -9.69 -0.90 -25.25
C LEU A 54 -10.27 0.29 -26.00
N GLU A 55 -10.31 1.49 -25.40
CA GLU A 55 -10.73 2.72 -26.08
C GLU A 55 -9.86 3.02 -27.32
N PRO A 56 -8.51 3.06 -27.25
CA PRO A 56 -7.68 3.27 -28.43
C PRO A 56 -7.83 2.20 -29.51
N TYR A 57 -8.15 0.96 -29.12
CA TYR A 57 -8.47 -0.08 -30.09
C TYR A 57 -9.80 0.21 -30.81
N ARG A 58 -10.86 0.58 -30.08
CA ARG A 58 -12.16 0.95 -30.65
C ARG A 58 -12.03 2.14 -31.60
N ASP A 59 -11.33 3.19 -31.18
CA ASP A 59 -11.06 4.37 -32.01
C ASP A 59 -10.32 3.97 -33.30
N ARG A 60 -9.34 3.06 -33.18
CA ARG A 60 -8.60 2.60 -34.35
C ARG A 60 -9.45 1.80 -35.33
N ILE A 61 -10.42 1.03 -34.84
CA ILE A 61 -11.39 0.33 -35.69
C ILE A 61 -12.29 1.34 -36.40
N CYS A 62 -12.79 2.37 -35.70
CA CYS A 62 -13.57 3.45 -36.29
C CYS A 62 -12.81 4.19 -37.41
N ASP A 63 -11.52 4.48 -37.21
CA ASP A 63 -10.66 5.09 -38.24
C ASP A 63 -10.55 4.21 -39.50
N ILE A 64 -10.39 2.91 -39.30
CA ILE A 64 -10.28 1.93 -40.38
C ILE A 64 -11.60 1.84 -41.15
N GLU A 65 -12.73 1.80 -40.45
CA GLU A 65 -14.06 1.80 -41.06
C GLU A 65 -14.32 3.07 -41.85
N GLY A 66 -13.96 4.24 -41.30
CA GLY A 66 -14.04 5.51 -42.01
C GLY A 66 -13.21 5.53 -43.29
N SER A 67 -11.99 4.97 -43.24
CA SER A 67 -11.11 4.85 -44.41
C SER A 67 -11.69 3.88 -45.46
N LEU A 68 -12.34 2.81 -45.02
CA LEU A 68 -12.99 1.82 -45.88
C LEU A 68 -14.16 2.43 -46.66
N LEU A 69 -14.96 3.25 -45.98
CA LEU A 69 -16.09 3.98 -46.58
C LEU A 69 -15.61 5.05 -47.58
N GLN A 70 -14.48 5.72 -47.31
CA GLN A 70 -13.93 6.75 -48.19
C GLN A 70 -13.29 6.18 -49.47
N HIS A 71 -12.92 4.91 -49.50
CA HIS A 71 -12.19 4.29 -50.62
C HIS A 71 -13.02 3.21 -51.32
N ASP A 72 -14.35 3.27 -51.23
CA ASP A 72 -15.30 2.32 -51.85
C ASP A 72 -14.94 0.84 -51.57
N GLY A 73 -14.42 0.53 -50.38
CA GLY A 73 -14.04 -0.84 -50.01
C GLY A 73 -12.71 -1.35 -50.58
N LEU A 74 -11.96 -0.54 -51.33
CA LEU A 74 -10.69 -0.95 -51.98
C LEU A 74 -9.46 -0.81 -51.06
N LEU A 75 -9.57 -1.31 -49.83
CA LEU A 75 -8.47 -1.29 -48.86
C LEU A 75 -7.75 -2.64 -48.81
N PRO A 76 -6.45 -2.70 -49.11
CA PRO A 76 -5.70 -3.95 -49.05
C PRO A 76 -5.69 -4.54 -47.63
N VAL A 77 -5.91 -5.85 -47.51
CA VAL A 77 -5.83 -6.57 -46.22
C VAL A 77 -4.47 -6.37 -45.53
N THR A 78 -3.40 -6.19 -46.29
CA THR A 78 -2.06 -5.90 -45.74
C THR A 78 -2.00 -4.57 -44.99
N TYR A 79 -2.78 -3.57 -45.43
CA TYR A 79 -2.90 -2.30 -44.71
C TYR A 79 -3.62 -2.51 -43.37
N LEU A 80 -4.75 -3.23 -43.37
CA LEU A 80 -5.50 -3.55 -42.15
C LEU A 80 -4.65 -4.28 -41.12
N VAL A 81 -3.90 -5.31 -41.56
CA VAL A 81 -3.01 -6.08 -40.69
C VAL A 81 -1.88 -5.20 -40.13
N ALA A 82 -1.32 -4.30 -40.94
CA ALA A 82 -0.30 -3.38 -40.47
C ALA A 82 -0.84 -2.41 -39.41
N GLN A 83 -2.08 -1.92 -39.57
CA GLN A 83 -2.71 -0.99 -38.64
C GLN A 83 -3.10 -1.63 -37.30
N LEU A 84 -3.43 -2.92 -37.30
CA LEU A 84 -3.87 -3.65 -36.10
C LEU A 84 -2.73 -4.40 -35.38
N ARG A 85 -1.52 -4.39 -35.94
CA ARG A 85 -0.39 -5.18 -35.43
C ARG A 85 -0.05 -4.84 -33.97
N ASP A 86 0.12 -3.55 -33.68
CA ASP A 86 0.53 -3.10 -32.33
C ASP A 86 -0.56 -3.35 -31.31
N GLN A 87 -1.83 -3.18 -31.71
CA GLN A 87 -2.98 -3.49 -30.86
C GLN A 87 -3.11 -4.97 -30.56
N THR A 88 -2.81 -5.85 -31.52
CA THR A 88 -2.82 -7.30 -31.29
C THR A 88 -1.78 -7.69 -30.24
N ILE A 89 -0.59 -7.07 -30.29
CA ILE A 89 0.47 -7.28 -29.29
C ILE A 89 0.00 -6.82 -27.90
N LEU A 90 -0.62 -5.64 -27.82
CA LEU A 90 -1.17 -5.12 -26.56
C LEU A 90 -2.25 -6.02 -25.98
N LEU A 91 -3.27 -6.38 -26.77
CA LEU A 91 -4.39 -7.20 -26.31
C LEU A 91 -3.94 -8.60 -25.87
N THR A 92 -2.95 -9.19 -26.56
CA THR A 92 -2.36 -10.47 -26.13
C THR A 92 -1.71 -10.33 -24.76
N PHE A 93 -0.84 -9.31 -24.59
CA PHE A 93 -0.16 -9.08 -23.32
C PHE A 93 -1.13 -8.80 -22.16
N PHE A 94 -2.11 -7.93 -22.37
CA PHE A 94 -3.08 -7.58 -21.33
C PHE A 94 -4.05 -8.73 -21.02
N SER A 95 -4.37 -9.58 -22.00
CA SER A 95 -5.12 -10.81 -21.72
C SER A 95 -4.34 -11.74 -20.78
N ASP A 96 -3.07 -11.99 -21.05
CA ASP A 96 -2.23 -12.86 -20.22
C ASP A 96 -2.05 -12.26 -18.81
N LEU A 97 -1.87 -10.93 -18.75
CA LEU A 97 -1.75 -10.19 -17.51
C LEU A 97 -3.03 -10.26 -16.65
N LEU A 98 -4.21 -10.15 -17.26
CA LEU A 98 -5.48 -10.22 -16.56
C LEU A 98 -5.74 -11.64 -16.02
N ASP A 99 -5.41 -12.68 -16.79
CA ASP A 99 -5.50 -14.07 -16.34
C ASP A 99 -4.60 -14.30 -15.10
N GLU A 100 -3.38 -13.75 -15.11
CA GLU A 100 -2.48 -13.82 -13.95
C GLU A 100 -3.00 -12.98 -12.77
N ALA A 101 -3.53 -11.78 -13.03
CA ALA A 101 -4.02 -10.86 -12.02
C ALA A 101 -5.23 -11.40 -11.23
N GLN A 102 -6.04 -12.30 -11.80
CA GLN A 102 -7.14 -12.96 -11.09
C GLN A 102 -6.67 -13.77 -9.88
N SER A 103 -5.44 -14.31 -9.93
CA SER A 103 -4.86 -15.12 -8.85
C SER A 103 -4.18 -14.30 -7.76
N VAL A 104 -4.00 -13.01 -7.98
CA VAL A 104 -3.19 -12.11 -7.14
C VAL A 104 -4.11 -11.11 -6.44
N ARG A 105 -3.78 -10.71 -5.20
CA ARG A 105 -4.57 -9.72 -4.42
C ARG A 105 -3.70 -8.58 -3.87
N GLY A 106 -4.35 -7.44 -3.66
CA GLY A 106 -3.77 -6.27 -2.99
C GLY A 106 -2.47 -5.74 -3.60
N CYS A 107 -1.55 -5.34 -2.73
CA CYS A 107 -0.23 -4.83 -3.12
C CYS A 107 0.60 -5.82 -3.96
N ILE A 108 0.31 -7.12 -3.95
CA ILE A 108 1.04 -8.08 -4.80
C ILE A 108 0.78 -7.80 -6.29
N LEU A 109 -0.40 -7.27 -6.65
CA LEU A 109 -0.70 -6.89 -8.03
C LEU A 109 0.22 -5.76 -8.51
N LEU A 110 0.56 -4.82 -7.62
CA LEU A 110 1.55 -3.79 -7.91
C LEU A 110 2.93 -4.40 -8.21
N ASN A 111 3.35 -5.39 -7.43
CA ASN A 111 4.61 -6.10 -7.64
C ASN A 111 4.64 -6.86 -8.97
N LEU A 112 3.53 -7.48 -9.35
CA LEU A 112 3.39 -8.15 -10.64
C LEU A 112 3.64 -7.15 -11.78
N LEU A 113 2.93 -6.03 -11.80
CA LEU A 113 3.09 -5.01 -12.85
C LEU A 113 4.48 -4.39 -12.86
N TRP A 114 5.04 -4.11 -11.70
CA TRP A 114 6.38 -3.55 -11.56
C TRP A 114 7.42 -4.48 -12.18
N SER A 115 7.37 -5.78 -11.87
CA SER A 115 8.29 -6.77 -12.43
C SER A 115 8.17 -6.89 -13.95
N ARG A 116 6.95 -6.86 -14.49
CA ARG A 116 6.70 -6.90 -15.93
C ARG A 116 7.18 -5.63 -16.62
N TYR A 117 6.94 -4.46 -16.03
CA TYR A 117 7.34 -3.18 -16.58
C TYR A 117 8.86 -3.07 -16.73
N HIS A 118 9.61 -3.43 -15.70
CA HIS A 118 11.07 -3.36 -15.73
C HIS A 118 11.73 -4.48 -16.56
N ALA A 119 11.03 -5.59 -16.80
CA ALA A 119 11.50 -6.64 -17.71
C ALA A 119 11.35 -6.26 -19.20
N LEU A 120 10.50 -5.30 -19.53
CA LEU A 120 10.23 -4.91 -20.91
C LEU A 120 11.29 -3.94 -21.47
N PRO A 121 11.71 -4.11 -22.74
CA PRO A 121 12.54 -3.14 -23.43
C PRO A 121 11.89 -1.75 -23.50
N GLU A 122 12.69 -0.68 -23.47
CA GLU A 122 12.20 0.70 -23.52
C GLU A 122 11.35 1.01 -24.76
N CYS A 123 11.68 0.41 -25.89
CA CYS A 123 10.97 0.61 -27.16
C CYS A 123 9.70 -0.24 -27.31
N SER A 124 9.31 -1.02 -26.29
CA SER A 124 8.14 -1.90 -26.41
C SER A 124 6.84 -1.09 -26.47
N PRO A 125 5.90 -1.38 -27.40
CA PRO A 125 4.61 -0.70 -27.47
C PRO A 125 3.77 -0.91 -26.21
N ILE A 126 4.04 -1.97 -25.45
CA ILE A 126 3.37 -2.32 -24.19
C ILE A 126 3.81 -1.41 -23.03
N ARG A 127 5.04 -0.88 -23.09
CA ARG A 127 5.66 -0.23 -21.93
C ARG A 127 4.88 1.00 -21.48
N ARG A 128 4.40 1.82 -22.41
CA ARG A 128 3.65 3.03 -22.08
C ARG A 128 2.28 2.71 -21.46
N PRO A 129 1.42 1.87 -22.06
CA PRO A 129 0.18 1.40 -21.44
C PRO A 129 0.37 0.78 -20.06
N LEU A 130 1.36 -0.11 -19.93
CA LEU A 130 1.66 -0.76 -18.64
C LEU A 130 2.16 0.26 -17.60
N GLY A 131 2.91 1.27 -18.03
CA GLY A 131 3.37 2.36 -17.17
C GLY A 131 2.22 3.16 -16.57
N PHE A 132 1.17 3.46 -17.35
CA PHE A 132 -0.04 4.11 -16.83
C PHE A 132 -0.74 3.25 -15.78
N CYS A 133 -0.85 1.94 -16.01
CA CYS A 133 -1.42 1.01 -15.03
C CYS A 133 -0.59 0.99 -13.73
N LEU A 134 0.73 0.91 -13.87
CA LEU A 134 1.68 0.86 -12.75
C LEU A 134 1.64 2.14 -11.92
N ASP A 135 1.62 3.31 -12.57
CA ASP A 135 1.55 4.60 -11.87
C ASP A 135 0.22 4.77 -11.13
N ALA A 136 -0.92 4.41 -11.75
CA ALA A 136 -2.24 4.50 -11.10
C ALA A 136 -2.35 3.61 -9.85
N LEU A 137 -1.81 2.39 -9.90
CA LEU A 137 -1.78 1.49 -8.74
C LEU A 137 -0.72 1.94 -7.72
N GLY A 138 0.35 2.57 -8.19
CA GLY A 138 1.35 3.22 -7.36
C GLY A 138 0.76 4.39 -6.55
N GLU A 139 -0.14 5.17 -7.13
CA GLU A 139 -0.86 6.25 -6.43
C GLU A 139 -1.75 5.71 -5.31
N LEU A 140 -2.50 4.62 -5.57
CA LEU A 140 -3.28 3.94 -4.53
C LEU A 140 -2.38 3.45 -3.39
N PHE A 141 -1.26 2.81 -3.74
CA PHE A 141 -0.29 2.33 -2.76
C PHE A 141 0.30 3.46 -1.93
N SER A 142 0.76 4.53 -2.57
CA SER A 142 1.32 5.72 -1.92
C SER A 142 0.29 6.42 -1.03
N SER A 143 -0.98 6.46 -1.44
CA SER A 143 -2.07 6.99 -0.62
C SER A 143 -2.27 6.18 0.66
N MET A 144 -2.30 4.84 0.58
CA MET A 144 -2.42 3.98 1.76
C MET A 144 -1.19 4.06 2.66
N LEU A 145 0.01 4.07 2.07
CA LEU A 145 1.26 4.26 2.81
C LEU A 145 1.27 5.61 3.53
N SER A 146 0.83 6.68 2.85
CA SER A 146 0.73 8.02 3.41
C SER A 146 -0.26 8.05 4.58
N LYS A 147 -1.44 7.45 4.42
CA LYS A 147 -2.45 7.32 5.49
C LYS A 147 -1.89 6.60 6.72
N TRP A 148 -1.18 5.50 6.52
CA TRP A 148 -0.56 4.76 7.62
C TRP A 148 0.55 5.56 8.30
N VAL A 149 1.49 6.12 7.55
CA VAL A 149 2.68 6.82 8.10
C VAL A 149 2.32 8.14 8.75
N SER A 150 1.30 8.87 8.28
CA SER A 150 0.90 10.16 8.85
C SER A 150 -0.21 10.11 9.88
N PHE A 151 -1.15 9.19 9.72
CA PHE A 151 -2.37 9.15 10.52
C PHE A 151 -2.47 7.87 11.33
N GLY A 152 -1.57 6.89 11.13
CA GLY A 152 -1.67 5.60 11.81
C GLY A 152 -2.93 4.81 11.42
N GLN A 153 -3.56 5.16 10.29
CA GLN A 153 -4.80 4.55 9.84
C GLN A 153 -4.51 3.34 8.94
N VAL A 154 -4.98 2.16 9.35
CA VAL A 154 -4.94 0.96 8.51
C VAL A 154 -6.13 1.01 7.55
N PRO A 155 -5.97 0.67 6.26
CA PRO A 155 -7.10 0.49 5.36
C PRO A 155 -8.09 -0.53 5.95
N MET A 156 -9.38 -0.19 5.97
CA MET A 156 -10.42 -1.07 6.54
C MET A 156 -10.69 -2.31 5.69
N MET A 157 -10.11 -2.42 4.49
CA MET A 157 -10.31 -3.55 3.59
C MET A 157 -9.27 -4.65 3.84
N PRO A 158 -9.69 -5.92 4.01
CA PRO A 158 -8.78 -7.06 4.13
C PRO A 158 -8.00 -7.27 2.82
N ASP A 159 -6.80 -7.84 2.92
CA ASP A 159 -5.96 -8.27 1.80
C ASP A 159 -5.55 -7.18 0.79
N VAL A 160 -5.75 -5.90 1.11
CA VAL A 160 -5.40 -4.78 0.23
C VAL A 160 -3.99 -4.27 0.50
N PHE A 161 -3.60 -4.20 1.78
CA PHE A 161 -2.33 -3.63 2.23
C PHE A 161 -1.58 -4.63 3.11
N PHE A 162 -0.25 -4.57 3.10
CA PHE A 162 0.60 -5.53 3.81
C PHE A 162 0.63 -5.33 5.33
N ILE A 163 0.00 -4.28 5.84
CA ILE A 163 -0.17 -4.00 7.26
C ILE A 163 -1.62 -4.31 7.61
N THR A 164 -1.84 -5.31 8.45
CA THR A 164 -3.17 -5.85 8.77
C THR A 164 -3.40 -5.87 10.28
N PRO A 165 -4.65 -5.69 10.75
CA PRO A 165 -4.95 -5.81 12.16
C PRO A 165 -4.87 -7.29 12.62
N ILE A 166 -4.36 -7.53 13.83
CA ILE A 166 -4.21 -8.87 14.42
C ILE A 166 -5.59 -9.48 14.76
N SER A 167 -6.57 -8.65 15.12
CA SER A 167 -7.97 -9.08 15.24
C SER A 167 -8.70 -8.84 13.92
N LYS A 168 -9.30 -9.90 13.37
CA LYS A 168 -10.12 -9.84 12.13
C LYS A 168 -11.52 -9.26 12.35
N ASP A 169 -11.87 -8.91 13.58
CA ASP A 169 -13.12 -8.24 13.90
C ASP A 169 -13.00 -6.72 13.68
N TYR A 170 -13.20 -6.31 12.43
CA TYR A 170 -13.17 -4.91 11.98
C TYR A 170 -14.22 -4.01 12.67
N SER A 171 -15.19 -4.58 13.41
CA SER A 171 -16.23 -3.86 14.14
C SER A 171 -15.82 -3.36 15.53
N VAL A 172 -14.68 -3.83 16.08
CA VAL A 172 -14.26 -3.53 17.47
C VAL A 172 -13.08 -2.55 17.54
N VAL A 173 -12.44 -2.26 16.41
CA VAL A 173 -11.17 -1.50 16.37
C VAL A 173 -11.33 0.00 16.70
N GLU A 174 -12.56 0.53 16.73
CA GLU A 174 -12.80 1.94 17.05
C GLU A 174 -13.00 2.22 18.55
N THR A 175 -13.22 1.21 19.42
CA THR A 175 -13.73 1.48 20.78
C THR A 175 -12.90 0.96 21.96
N GLU A 176 -11.92 0.07 21.79
CA GLU A 176 -11.17 -0.45 22.95
C GLU A 176 -9.64 -0.34 22.78
N SER A 177 -9.07 0.55 23.59
CA SER A 177 -7.81 0.38 24.31
C SER A 177 -6.59 -0.15 23.54
N ALA A 178 -5.75 0.80 23.11
CA ALA A 178 -4.37 0.90 23.60
C ALA A 178 -3.54 -0.39 23.67
N SER A 179 -3.39 -1.09 22.55
CA SER A 179 -2.20 -1.93 22.38
C SER A 179 -1.56 -1.69 21.02
N SER A 180 -0.29 -1.31 21.06
CA SER A 180 0.62 -1.32 19.91
C SER A 180 0.73 -2.72 19.26
N SER A 181 0.13 -3.75 19.86
CA SER A 181 0.05 -5.14 19.41
C SER A 181 -1.22 -5.48 18.63
N ALA A 182 -1.90 -4.50 18.03
CA ALA A 182 -3.12 -4.75 17.26
C ALA A 182 -2.89 -4.84 15.74
N VAL A 183 -1.65 -4.70 15.26
CA VAL A 183 -1.32 -4.65 13.82
C VAL A 183 -0.04 -5.44 13.55
N GLU A 184 -0.05 -6.26 12.50
CA GLU A 184 1.08 -7.06 12.04
C GLU A 184 1.38 -6.85 10.55
N ILE A 185 2.57 -7.29 10.14
CA ILE A 185 2.96 -7.34 8.73
C ILE A 185 2.55 -8.70 8.17
N ASP A 186 1.67 -8.69 7.18
CA ASP A 186 1.43 -9.87 6.36
C ASP A 186 2.56 -9.99 5.32
N GLN A 187 3.46 -10.94 5.55
CA GLN A 187 4.61 -11.22 4.69
C GLN A 187 4.21 -11.65 3.27
N GLN A 188 3.00 -12.15 3.08
CA GLN A 188 2.51 -12.59 1.76
C GLN A 188 2.14 -11.38 0.89
N LEU A 189 1.64 -10.31 1.49
CA LEU A 189 1.16 -9.11 0.80
C LEU A 189 2.27 -8.08 0.51
N ILE A 190 3.51 -8.30 0.96
CA ILE A 190 4.62 -7.37 0.71
C ILE A 190 5.00 -7.37 -0.78
N PRO A 191 4.98 -6.21 -1.47
CA PRO A 191 5.47 -6.10 -2.82
C PRO A 191 7.01 -6.13 -2.84
N LYS A 192 7.59 -7.33 -2.85
CA LYS A 192 9.04 -7.57 -2.64
C LYS A 192 9.98 -6.84 -3.63
N GLY A 193 9.52 -6.54 -4.84
CA GLY A 193 10.27 -5.76 -5.82
C GLY A 193 10.40 -4.27 -5.46
N ILE A 194 9.50 -3.76 -4.61
CA ILE A 194 9.38 -2.34 -4.25
C ILE A 194 9.78 -2.12 -2.79
N ILE A 195 9.35 -3.00 -1.88
CA ILE A 195 9.56 -2.89 -0.43
C ILE A 195 10.39 -4.06 0.06
N SER A 196 11.54 -3.75 0.67
CA SER A 196 12.32 -4.74 1.41
C SER A 196 11.70 -5.05 2.77
N SER A 197 11.93 -6.23 3.33
CA SER A 197 11.46 -6.60 4.67
C SER A 197 11.90 -5.58 5.74
N SER A 198 13.14 -5.09 5.66
CA SER A 198 13.63 -4.03 6.55
C SER A 198 12.87 -2.71 6.41
N LEU A 199 12.42 -2.36 5.20
CA LEU A 199 11.62 -1.16 4.98
C LEU A 199 10.19 -1.36 5.49
N ALA A 200 9.61 -2.55 5.31
CA ALA A 200 8.29 -2.89 5.84
C ALA A 200 8.24 -2.75 7.37
N GLU A 201 9.27 -3.23 8.07
CA GLU A 201 9.41 -3.04 9.53
C GLU A 201 9.46 -1.56 9.92
N LYS A 202 10.23 -0.74 9.20
CA LYS A 202 10.28 0.71 9.44
C LYS A 202 8.92 1.36 9.23
N ILE A 203 8.18 0.96 8.19
CA ILE A 203 6.83 1.48 7.91
C ILE A 203 5.88 1.10 9.04
N LEU A 204 5.89 -0.16 9.51
CA LEU A 204 5.09 -0.61 10.64
C LEU A 204 5.39 0.23 11.89
N LEU A 205 6.67 0.44 12.21
CA LEU A 205 7.10 1.23 13.36
C LEU A 205 6.60 2.68 13.27
N CYS A 206 6.70 3.32 12.11
CA CYS A 206 6.22 4.69 11.91
C CYS A 206 4.73 4.82 12.23
N GLY A 207 3.87 4.03 11.59
CA GLY A 207 2.43 4.15 11.83
C GLY A 207 2.00 3.70 13.23
N SER A 208 2.68 2.70 13.80
CA SER A 208 2.44 2.28 15.20
C SER A 208 2.78 3.40 16.18
N ALA A 209 3.91 4.08 15.99
CA ALA A 209 4.28 5.23 16.81
C ALA A 209 3.26 6.36 16.69
N VAL A 210 2.76 6.65 15.49
CA VAL A 210 1.71 7.67 15.28
C VAL A 210 0.43 7.31 16.00
N ARG A 211 -0.02 6.04 15.96
CA ARG A 211 -1.21 5.61 16.71
C ARG A 211 -1.02 5.79 18.21
N VAL A 212 0.11 5.35 18.76
CA VAL A 212 0.40 5.50 20.20
C VAL A 212 0.43 6.97 20.60
N LEU A 213 1.13 7.81 19.83
CA LEU A 213 1.22 9.24 20.10
C LEU A 213 -0.15 9.95 19.99
N GLY A 214 -0.97 9.58 19.00
CA GLY A 214 -2.32 10.12 18.85
C GLY A 214 -3.28 9.70 19.99
N LEU A 215 -3.02 8.57 20.65
CA LEU A 215 -3.77 8.16 21.85
C LEU A 215 -3.32 8.92 23.11
N CYS A 216 -2.10 9.46 23.13
CA CYS A 216 -1.58 10.24 24.25
C CYS A 216 -2.12 11.68 24.33
N ASP A 217 -2.97 12.10 23.38
CA ASP A 217 -3.58 13.44 23.31
C ASP A 217 -4.63 13.74 24.41
N THR A 218 -4.80 12.87 25.41
CA THR A 218 -5.76 13.09 26.50
C THR A 218 -5.20 13.87 27.70
N THR A 219 -3.93 14.30 27.66
CA THR A 219 -3.28 15.06 28.76
C THR A 219 -2.84 16.46 28.32
N ASP A 220 -2.67 17.40 29.27
CA ASP A 220 -2.48 18.87 29.11
C ASP A 220 -1.47 19.37 28.02
N ASP A 221 -0.65 18.51 27.42
CA ASP A 221 0.25 18.81 26.28
C ASP A 221 -0.41 18.73 24.89
N THR A 222 -1.75 18.60 24.82
CA THR A 222 -2.59 18.56 23.59
C THR A 222 -2.12 19.48 22.47
N ASN A 223 -1.77 20.73 22.78
CA ASN A 223 -1.38 21.71 21.77
C ASN A 223 -0.06 21.37 21.04
N LYS A 224 0.95 20.81 21.74
CA LYS A 224 2.24 20.47 21.13
C LYS A 224 2.16 19.19 20.30
N ASN A 225 1.38 18.21 20.77
CA ASN A 225 1.19 16.97 20.02
C ASN A 225 0.37 17.21 18.75
N ALA A 226 -0.71 18.00 18.84
CA ALA A 226 -1.48 18.41 17.66
C ALA A 226 -0.61 19.15 16.62
N GLU A 227 0.28 20.05 17.08
CA GLU A 227 1.25 20.72 16.22
C GLU A 227 2.22 19.72 15.57
N ASN A 228 2.81 18.79 16.33
CA ASN A 228 3.71 17.79 15.79
C ASN A 228 3.02 16.83 14.81
N LEU A 229 1.76 16.45 15.05
CA LEU A 229 0.96 15.69 14.09
C LEU A 229 0.73 16.49 12.81
N SER A 230 0.41 17.78 12.92
CA SER A 230 0.26 18.64 11.74
C SER A 230 1.57 18.77 10.95
N ARG A 231 2.71 18.87 11.62
CA ARG A 231 4.04 18.92 11.00
C ARG A 231 4.39 17.58 10.32
N LEU A 232 4.06 16.45 10.93
CA LEU A 232 4.23 15.14 10.32
C LEU A 232 3.38 15.02 9.03
N ARG A 233 2.12 15.47 9.09
CA ARG A 233 1.23 15.50 7.91
C ARG A 233 1.76 16.41 6.81
N GLN A 234 2.34 17.56 7.17
CA GLN A 234 3.02 18.46 6.22
C GLN A 234 4.29 17.83 5.63
N LEU A 235 5.07 17.07 6.41
CA LEU A 235 6.18 16.29 5.89
C LEU A 235 5.71 15.21 4.92
N ASN A 236 4.48 14.71 5.06
CA ASN A 236 3.91 13.71 4.18
C ASN A 236 3.36 14.25 2.87
N VAL A 237 3.26 15.57 2.72
CA VAL A 237 3.17 16.24 1.41
C VAL A 237 4.38 15.85 0.53
N LEU A 238 5.44 15.27 1.08
CA LEU A 238 6.51 14.64 0.32
C LEU A 238 6.17 13.27 -0.31
N PHE A 239 4.90 12.83 -0.26
CA PHE A 239 4.36 11.81 -1.17
C PHE A 239 3.49 12.42 -2.29
N ASP A 240 3.37 13.75 -2.39
CA ASP A 240 2.68 14.39 -3.52
C ASP A 240 3.49 14.23 -4.80
N GLY A 241 2.75 14.00 -5.88
CA GLY A 241 3.21 13.56 -7.20
C GLY A 241 4.07 14.54 -8.00
N ASP A 242 4.58 15.62 -7.39
CA ASP A 242 5.37 16.65 -8.06
C ASP A 242 6.83 16.22 -8.29
N ASP A 243 7.38 15.31 -7.46
CA ASP A 243 8.70 14.72 -7.72
C ASP A 243 8.57 13.69 -8.86
N PRO A 244 9.36 13.77 -9.95
CA PRO A 244 9.33 12.75 -11.00
C PRO A 244 9.71 11.35 -10.49
N ASN A 245 10.39 11.24 -9.34
CA ASN A 245 10.68 9.97 -8.68
C ASN A 245 9.53 9.42 -7.84
N SER A 246 8.44 10.17 -7.66
CA SER A 246 7.23 9.67 -7.00
C SER A 246 6.50 8.62 -7.85
N LYS A 247 6.65 8.72 -9.18
CA LYS A 247 6.04 7.78 -10.14
C LYS A 247 6.67 6.41 -10.01
N MET A 248 5.82 5.38 -10.00
CA MET A 248 6.25 4.01 -9.79
C MET A 248 6.98 3.43 -11.03
N THR A 249 6.82 4.08 -12.19
CA THR A 249 7.62 3.87 -13.40
C THR A 249 9.04 4.42 -13.32
N SER A 250 9.35 5.32 -12.37
CA SER A 250 10.68 5.92 -12.24
C SER A 250 11.69 4.93 -11.66
N PRO A 251 12.93 4.85 -12.20
CA PRO A 251 14.02 4.10 -11.58
C PRO A 251 14.34 4.54 -10.13
N GLY A 252 13.97 5.78 -9.78
CA GLY A 252 14.19 6.37 -8.47
C GLY A 252 13.11 6.09 -7.43
N CYS A 253 12.00 5.42 -7.80
CA CYS A 253 10.81 5.29 -6.95
C CYS A 253 11.09 4.62 -5.60
N ILE A 254 11.87 3.53 -5.59
CA ILE A 254 12.22 2.80 -4.37
C ILE A 254 13.01 3.71 -3.42
N ARG A 255 14.02 4.42 -3.94
CA ARG A 255 14.84 5.34 -3.14
C ARG A 255 14.02 6.53 -2.62
N TYR A 256 13.04 6.97 -3.38
CA TYR A 256 12.13 8.03 -2.97
C TYR A 256 11.26 7.55 -1.79
N ILE A 257 10.62 6.39 -1.90
CA ILE A 257 9.81 5.79 -0.82
C ILE A 257 10.68 5.60 0.44
N GLU A 258 11.86 5.01 0.31
CA GLU A 258 12.79 4.80 1.43
C GLU A 258 13.16 6.11 2.14
N ARG A 259 13.50 7.16 1.38
CA ARG A 259 13.84 8.47 1.94
C ARG A 259 12.65 9.12 2.63
N SER A 260 11.45 9.01 2.08
CA SER A 260 10.24 9.57 2.67
C SER A 260 9.91 8.88 4.00
N VAL A 261 9.98 7.55 4.04
CA VAL A 261 9.80 6.77 5.28
C VAL A 261 10.89 7.11 6.30
N GLU A 262 12.15 7.23 5.88
CA GLU A 262 13.26 7.56 6.79
C GLU A 262 13.16 8.98 7.37
N ARG A 263 12.68 9.96 6.58
CA ARG A 263 12.38 11.31 7.09
C ARG A 263 11.28 11.29 8.13
N ALA A 264 10.17 10.59 7.87
CA ALA A 264 9.08 10.43 8.82
C ALA A 264 9.58 9.74 10.11
N ARG A 265 10.36 8.68 9.98
CA ARG A 265 10.99 7.97 11.10
C ARG A 265 11.93 8.88 11.91
N GLY A 266 12.75 9.68 11.24
CA GLY A 266 13.66 10.64 11.87
C GLY A 266 12.90 11.67 12.70
N PHE A 267 11.81 12.22 12.15
CA PHE A 267 10.94 13.15 12.86
C PHE A 267 10.28 12.49 14.08
N LEU A 268 9.68 11.31 13.90
CA LEU A 268 9.04 10.56 14.99
C LEU A 268 10.02 10.20 16.11
N ASN A 269 11.24 9.77 15.77
CA ASN A 269 12.28 9.49 16.75
C ASN A 269 12.68 10.74 17.54
N GLY A 270 12.80 11.89 16.87
CA GLY A 270 13.07 13.17 17.53
C GLY A 270 11.97 13.55 18.51
N TRP A 271 10.72 13.40 18.09
CA TRP A 271 9.55 13.65 18.93
C TRP A 271 9.52 12.72 20.14
N LEU A 272 9.60 11.39 19.95
CA LEU A 272 9.59 10.40 21.04
C LEU A 272 10.72 10.62 22.05
N ARG A 273 11.92 11.00 21.59
CA ARG A 273 13.04 11.33 22.48
C ARG A 273 12.76 12.57 23.32
N GLY A 274 12.13 13.59 22.73
CA GLY A 274 11.82 14.85 23.40
C GLY A 274 10.71 14.74 24.44
N THR A 275 9.72 13.86 24.22
CA THR A 275 8.53 13.77 25.09
C THR A 275 8.54 12.56 26.03
N VAL A 276 8.92 11.37 25.56
CA VAL A 276 8.76 10.11 26.30
C VAL A 276 10.03 9.69 27.03
N SER A 277 11.20 9.95 26.46
CA SER A 277 12.47 9.50 27.05
C SER A 277 12.78 10.03 28.46
N PRO A 278 12.58 11.33 28.79
CA PRO A 278 12.95 11.83 30.12
C PRO A 278 12.02 11.29 31.21
N THR A 279 10.71 11.30 30.97
CA THR A 279 9.70 10.80 31.92
C THR A 279 9.81 9.28 32.10
N LEU A 280 10.03 8.51 31.03
CA LEU A 280 10.20 7.06 31.13
C LEU A 280 11.46 6.68 31.93
N LEU A 281 12.57 7.40 31.75
CA LEU A 281 13.80 7.15 32.49
C LEU A 281 13.62 7.38 33.99
N GLU A 282 12.89 8.42 34.38
CA GLU A 282 12.53 8.68 35.78
C GLU A 282 11.69 7.54 36.36
N HIS A 283 10.66 7.09 35.64
CA HIS A 283 9.82 5.97 36.08
C HIS A 283 10.61 4.66 36.18
N LEU A 284 11.50 4.37 35.23
CA LEU A 284 12.37 3.18 35.28
C LEU A 284 13.34 3.24 36.47
N SER A 285 13.87 4.43 36.77
CA SER A 285 14.69 4.66 37.96
C SER A 285 13.90 4.39 39.24
N ALA A 286 12.66 4.90 39.32
CA ALA A 286 11.76 4.65 40.45
C ALA A 286 11.40 3.17 40.59
N VAL A 287 11.11 2.47 39.49
CA VAL A 287 10.85 1.03 39.49
C VAL A 287 12.05 0.26 40.03
N ARG A 288 13.26 0.62 39.62
CA ARG A 288 14.49 0.02 40.16
C ARG A 288 14.66 0.31 41.65
N GLY A 289 14.43 1.55 42.10
CA GLY A 289 14.57 1.93 43.51
C GLY A 289 13.60 1.17 44.42
N LEU A 290 12.34 1.06 43.99
CA LEU A 290 11.27 0.44 44.78
C LEU A 290 11.24 -1.08 44.58
N TYR A 291 10.99 -1.57 43.37
CA TYR A 291 10.72 -3.00 43.15
C TYR A 291 11.97 -3.89 43.16
N LEU A 292 13.13 -3.32 42.85
CA LEU A 292 14.41 -4.06 42.92
C LEU A 292 15.20 -3.71 44.19
N LEU A 293 14.55 -3.07 45.17
CA LEU A 293 15.16 -2.65 46.44
C LEU A 293 16.44 -1.82 46.26
N GLY A 294 16.52 -1.07 45.16
CA GLY A 294 17.70 -0.27 44.83
C GLY A 294 17.92 0.91 45.78
N ASP A 295 16.86 1.40 46.44
CA ASP A 295 16.95 2.44 47.45
C ASP A 295 16.98 1.85 48.87
N GLY A 296 18.18 1.40 49.29
CA GLY A 296 18.37 0.75 50.58
C GLY A 296 18.03 1.65 51.78
N GLY A 297 18.17 2.97 51.66
CA GLY A 297 17.81 3.90 52.73
C GLY A 297 16.31 3.94 52.98
N PHE A 298 15.52 4.04 51.90
CA PHE A 298 14.07 3.95 52.00
C PHE A 298 13.62 2.61 52.60
N TRP A 299 14.13 1.49 52.09
CA TRP A 299 13.71 0.16 52.54
C TRP A 299 14.13 -0.16 53.97
N GLN A 300 15.29 0.33 54.41
CA GLN A 300 15.72 0.20 55.81
C GLN A 300 14.75 0.92 56.74
N THR A 301 14.47 2.20 56.50
CA THR A 301 13.52 2.99 57.31
C THR A 301 12.12 2.38 57.27
N PHE A 302 11.66 1.93 56.10
CA PHE A 302 10.37 1.28 55.94
C PHE A 302 10.26 -0.01 56.77
N LEU A 303 11.31 -0.84 56.77
CA LEU A 303 11.35 -2.08 57.56
C LEU A 303 11.41 -1.80 59.07
N GLU A 304 12.17 -0.80 59.50
CA GLU A 304 12.28 -0.36 60.90
C GLU A 304 10.90 0.10 61.42
N GLU A 305 10.22 0.99 60.71
CA GLU A 305 8.87 1.48 61.05
C GLU A 305 7.81 0.36 61.04
N CYS A 306 7.87 -0.55 60.06
CA CYS A 306 6.97 -1.70 60.01
C CYS A 306 7.24 -2.73 61.13
N ALA A 307 8.49 -2.85 61.59
CA ALA A 307 8.84 -3.72 62.71
C ALA A 307 8.19 -3.22 64.01
N GLU A 308 8.17 -1.91 64.25
CA GLU A 308 7.50 -1.30 65.41
C GLU A 308 5.97 -1.55 65.39
N LEU A 309 5.35 -1.48 64.21
CA LEU A 309 3.92 -1.77 64.02
C LEU A 309 3.57 -3.26 64.16
N THR A 310 4.48 -4.17 63.83
CA THR A 310 4.27 -5.62 64.00
C THR A 310 4.50 -6.08 65.44
N VAL A 311 5.37 -5.40 66.21
CA VAL A 311 5.56 -5.64 67.65
C VAL A 311 4.34 -5.15 68.45
N THR A 312 3.80 -3.98 68.15
CA THR A 312 2.57 -3.46 68.79
C THR A 312 1.34 -4.33 68.50
N ARG A 313 1.25 -4.92 67.31
CA ARG A 313 0.17 -5.87 66.97
C ARG A 313 0.32 -7.24 67.65
N LYS A 314 1.54 -7.69 67.95
CA LYS A 314 1.77 -8.88 68.80
C LYS A 314 1.56 -8.60 70.29
N GLY A 315 1.72 -7.34 70.73
CA GLY A 315 1.40 -6.89 72.09
C GLY A 315 -0.10 -6.80 72.38
N ASN A 316 -0.94 -6.59 71.37
CA ASN A 316 -2.41 -6.52 71.50
C ASN A 316 -3.14 -7.85 71.21
N VAL A 317 -2.41 -8.98 71.08
CA VAL A 317 -3.00 -10.34 70.94
C VAL A 317 -2.88 -11.16 72.23
N THR A 318 -2.46 -10.54 73.33
CA THR A 318 -2.62 -11.12 74.67
C THR A 318 -3.37 -10.16 75.57
N GLU A 319 -4.68 -10.43 75.64
CA GLU A 319 -5.69 -10.19 76.69
C GLU A 319 -6.96 -9.48 76.19
#